data_AF-A0A6A1XT41-F1
#
_entry.id   AF-A0A6A1XT41-F1
#
_cell.length_a   1.000
_cell.length_b   1.000
_cell.length_c   1.000
_cell.angle_alpha   90.00
_cell.angle_beta   90.00
_cell.angle_gamma   90.00
#
_symmetry.space_group_name_H-M   'P 1'
#
loop_
_entity.id
_entity.type
_entity.pdbx_description
1 polymer ?
#
loop_
_entity_poly.entity_id
_entity_poly.type
_entity_poly.pdbx_seq_one_letter_code
_entity_poly.pdbx_strand_id
1 'polypeptide(L)'
;MAGYRKNSNDGPSAEDKALDLFAEMMIERIETISKDWTKPWITEGSLGWPKNLSGREYNGMNALMLLLHCENEGYKIPRFCTFDCVQRMNKPSEKQAKEGVEQPRVSVNKGEKSFPVMLTTFTCIHKETKEKIKYDDYKKLSDEEKKMYNVYPKMQVFRVFNVAQTNLQEARPELWSKLANGDAVKLDESEKMSFEPMDVMIRDNRWICPIKPMHQDKAYFSISKNEIVVPEKSQFKDGESYYGTLWHEMTHSTGIEGQLDRIKPSGFGSDEYAREELVAELGSALVAQRYGMSKALKEESCAYLKSWLDHLKESPQFIKTTLLDVKRATSLVTQNVDKIAEELEKGKKEEQDNKQGVKVEQPASGEKVFYSSVAYLQSTDDTSRLDEFRDKGDYEGLLRLAKEYYDGDGINEQYTFVSPRQNKGDDLLIEDKDFAVIYNNSMGGTYEVMLKYSEQEIRDHITRYGVRLASNDIKEVAKDMAAEQFSAMTKQRTPVLEIPNGDILHIGYNRDDDTLDVGTATNAGLAISHSFPYDHDNSLDSNLQSVNEKLNEMEQYQKEKVEYSGGMHR
;
A
#
# COMPACT_ATOMS: atom_id res chain seq x y z
N MET A 1 -0.60 50.96 -12.12
CA MET A 1 0.63 50.66 -12.87
C MET A 1 1.74 50.35 -11.88
N ALA A 2 1.90 49.07 -11.53
CA ALA A 2 3.03 48.55 -10.79
C ALA A 2 3.32 47.16 -11.38
N GLY A 3 4.32 47.11 -12.25
CA GLY A 3 4.64 45.95 -13.07
C GLY A 3 5.42 44.89 -12.30
N TYR A 4 5.30 43.67 -12.82
CA TYR A 4 6.19 42.53 -12.59
C TYR A 4 7.66 42.97 -12.44
N ARG A 5 8.26 42.70 -11.28
CA ARG A 5 9.71 42.53 -11.17
C ARG A 5 10.00 41.03 -11.05
N LYS A 6 10.10 40.35 -12.19
CA LYS A 6 10.91 39.13 -12.30
C LYS A 6 12.26 39.53 -12.92
N ASN A 7 13.27 39.67 -12.08
CA ASN A 7 14.66 39.63 -12.53
C ASN A 7 15.07 38.14 -12.62
N SER A 8 14.89 37.54 -13.80
CA SER A 8 15.75 36.46 -14.29
C SER A 8 15.63 36.39 -15.80
N ASN A 9 16.75 36.47 -16.51
CA ASN A 9 16.86 36.45 -17.98
C ASN A 9 16.53 35.09 -18.64
N ASP A 10 15.90 34.17 -17.93
CA ASP A 10 15.47 32.87 -18.45
C ASP A 10 13.94 32.81 -18.45
N GLY A 11 13.34 32.48 -19.60
CA GLY A 11 11.89 32.30 -19.75
C GLY A 11 11.31 31.20 -18.83
N PRO A 12 9.99 30.96 -18.86
CA PRO A 12 9.35 29.99 -17.97
C PRO A 12 9.96 28.59 -18.13
N SER A 13 10.19 27.92 -16.99
CA SER A 13 10.79 26.59 -16.96
C SER A 13 9.88 25.56 -17.63
N ALA A 14 10.40 24.37 -17.94
CA ALA A 14 9.58 23.29 -18.49
C ALA A 14 8.45 22.88 -17.52
N GLU A 15 8.70 23.01 -16.21
CA GLU A 15 7.72 22.78 -15.15
C GLU A 15 6.62 23.83 -15.18
N ASP A 16 6.98 25.12 -15.21
CA ASP A 16 6.01 26.22 -15.27
C ASP A 16 5.08 26.06 -16.47
N LYS A 17 5.64 25.81 -17.65
CA LYS A 17 4.86 25.59 -18.88
C LYS A 17 3.91 24.40 -18.80
N ALA A 18 4.30 23.35 -18.07
CA ALA A 18 3.45 22.17 -17.90
C ALA A 18 2.34 22.44 -16.87
N LEU A 19 2.62 23.19 -15.81
CA LEU A 19 1.61 23.63 -14.85
C LEU A 19 0.60 24.58 -15.48
N ASP A 20 1.05 25.52 -16.32
CA ASP A 20 0.17 26.43 -17.06
C ASP A 20 -0.78 25.64 -17.96
N LEU A 21 -0.27 24.66 -18.73
CA LEU A 21 -1.10 23.77 -19.53
C LEU A 21 -2.12 22.99 -18.67
N PHE A 22 -1.70 22.45 -17.53
CA PHE A 22 -2.60 21.72 -16.64
C PHE A 22 -3.68 22.63 -16.05
N ALA A 23 -3.34 23.87 -15.70
CA ALA A 23 -4.32 24.86 -15.24
C ALA A 23 -5.33 25.18 -16.34
N GLU A 24 -4.88 25.41 -17.58
CA GLU A 24 -5.75 25.66 -18.73
C GLU A 24 -6.74 24.51 -18.98
N MET A 25 -6.25 23.27 -18.98
CA MET A 25 -7.09 22.07 -19.15
C MET A 25 -8.13 21.93 -18.03
N MET A 26 -7.74 22.24 -16.79
CA MET A 26 -8.65 22.19 -15.64
C MET A 26 -9.71 23.30 -15.70
N ILE A 27 -9.31 24.51 -16.09
CA ILE A 27 -10.24 25.63 -16.31
C ILE A 27 -11.27 25.25 -17.37
N GLU A 28 -10.83 24.74 -18.51
CA GLU A 28 -11.72 24.29 -19.60
C GLU A 28 -12.69 23.20 -19.12
N ARG A 29 -12.19 22.23 -18.35
CA ARG A 29 -13.04 21.15 -17.81
C ARG A 29 -14.07 21.69 -16.83
N ILE A 30 -13.67 22.55 -15.89
CA ILE A 30 -14.57 23.15 -14.91
C ILE A 30 -15.61 24.05 -15.60
N GLU A 31 -15.22 24.83 -16.62
CA GLU A 31 -16.13 25.65 -17.42
C GLU A 31 -17.11 24.80 -18.26
N THR A 32 -16.74 23.57 -18.60
CA THR A 32 -17.62 22.63 -19.30
C THR A 32 -18.63 22.00 -18.33
N ILE A 33 -18.17 21.55 -17.16
CA ILE A 33 -19.03 20.95 -16.12
C ILE A 33 -19.96 22.01 -15.52
N SER A 34 -19.54 23.26 -15.39
CA SER A 34 -20.40 24.33 -14.87
C SER A 34 -21.61 24.63 -15.75
N LYS A 35 -21.55 24.31 -17.05
CA LYS A 35 -22.67 24.41 -17.99
C LYS A 35 -23.64 23.23 -17.88
N ASP A 36 -23.14 22.06 -17.47
CA ASP A 36 -23.89 20.82 -17.33
C ASP A 36 -23.25 19.94 -16.24
N TRP A 37 -23.69 20.12 -15.00
CA TRP A 37 -23.13 19.45 -13.83
C TRP A 37 -23.45 17.95 -13.79
N THR A 38 -24.34 17.47 -14.66
CA THR A 38 -24.62 16.04 -14.80
C THR A 38 -23.50 15.31 -15.53
N LYS A 39 -22.61 16.04 -16.23
CA LYS A 39 -21.44 15.45 -16.87
C LYS A 39 -20.41 15.00 -15.83
N PRO A 40 -19.85 13.78 -16.00
CA PRO A 40 -18.79 13.31 -15.14
C PRO A 40 -17.50 14.11 -15.29
N TRP A 41 -16.63 14.08 -14.28
CA TRP A 41 -15.31 14.70 -14.37
C TRP A 41 -14.43 14.10 -15.46
N ILE A 42 -14.58 12.80 -15.69
CA ILE A 42 -13.93 12.02 -16.75
C ILE A 42 -15.04 11.28 -17.48
N THR A 43 -15.15 11.44 -18.79
CA THR A 43 -16.28 10.90 -19.56
C THR A 43 -16.26 9.37 -19.65
N GLU A 44 -17.43 8.75 -19.54
CA GLU A 44 -17.65 7.29 -19.43
C GLU A 44 -17.06 6.43 -20.56
N GLY A 45 -16.67 5.21 -20.20
CA GLY A 45 -17.00 4.00 -20.97
C GLY A 45 -16.07 3.58 -22.12
N SER A 46 -14.97 4.28 -22.41
CA SER A 46 -14.04 3.82 -23.48
C SER A 46 -12.56 3.89 -23.15
N LEU A 47 -12.16 4.57 -22.08
CA LEU A 47 -10.75 4.73 -21.72
C LEU A 47 -10.41 3.92 -20.48
N GLY A 48 -9.54 2.92 -20.65
CA GLY A 48 -8.88 2.25 -19.54
C GLY A 48 -7.98 3.20 -18.74
N TRP A 49 -7.41 2.71 -17.65
CA TRP A 49 -6.46 3.51 -16.86
C TRP A 49 -5.20 3.84 -17.68
N PRO A 50 -4.66 5.06 -17.66
CA PRO A 50 -3.49 5.42 -18.44
C PRO A 50 -2.24 4.68 -17.95
N LYS A 51 -1.52 4.06 -18.90
CA LYS A 51 -0.28 3.31 -18.63
C LYS A 51 0.81 3.68 -19.63
N ASN A 52 2.06 3.44 -19.25
CA ASN A 52 3.16 3.47 -20.20
C ASN A 52 3.18 2.20 -21.06
N LEU A 53 4.07 2.13 -22.05
CA LEU A 53 4.20 0.94 -22.92
C LEU A 53 4.59 -0.37 -22.19
N SER A 54 5.24 -0.29 -21.03
CA SER A 54 5.54 -1.48 -20.21
C SER A 54 4.35 -1.94 -19.36
N GLY A 55 3.21 -1.22 -19.39
CA GLY A 55 2.04 -1.53 -18.57
C GLY A 55 2.07 -0.90 -17.17
N ARG A 56 3.07 -0.07 -16.84
CA ARG A 56 3.09 0.65 -15.56
C ARG A 56 2.09 1.79 -15.60
N GLU A 57 1.23 1.83 -14.59
CA GLU A 57 0.18 2.82 -14.44
C GLU A 57 0.71 4.21 -14.08
N TYR A 58 0.09 5.24 -14.66
CA TYR A 58 0.24 6.61 -14.18
C TYR A 58 -0.60 6.80 -12.91
N ASN A 59 -0.26 7.81 -12.10
CA ASN A 59 -0.95 8.11 -10.85
C ASN A 59 -1.21 9.60 -10.65
N GLY A 60 -2.22 9.90 -9.82
CA GLY A 60 -2.57 11.25 -9.40
C GLY A 60 -2.75 12.21 -10.56
N MET A 61 -2.10 13.37 -10.46
CA MET A 61 -2.06 14.42 -11.49
C MET A 61 -1.85 13.89 -12.91
N ASN A 62 -0.86 13.01 -13.13
CA ASN A 62 -0.55 12.54 -14.48
C ASN A 62 -1.69 11.68 -15.04
N ALA A 63 -2.32 10.84 -14.21
CA ALA A 63 -3.44 10.02 -14.67
C ALA A 63 -4.62 10.90 -15.10
N LEU A 64 -5.00 11.88 -14.27
CA LEU A 64 -6.06 12.83 -14.57
C LEU A 64 -5.76 13.62 -15.86
N MET A 65 -4.57 14.22 -15.97
CA MET A 65 -4.21 15.03 -17.13
C MET A 65 -4.14 14.21 -18.42
N LEU A 66 -3.65 12.97 -18.36
CA LEU A 66 -3.60 12.08 -19.52
C LEU A 66 -4.99 11.61 -19.95
N LEU A 67 -5.91 11.38 -19.01
CA LEU A 67 -7.31 11.03 -19.32
C LEU A 67 -8.02 12.20 -20.01
N LEU A 68 -7.90 13.42 -19.46
CA LEU A 68 -8.42 14.63 -20.10
C LEU A 68 -7.80 14.86 -21.47
N HIS A 69 -6.49 14.63 -21.61
CA HIS A 69 -5.82 14.73 -22.90
C HIS A 69 -6.33 13.70 -23.92
N CYS A 70 -6.59 12.45 -23.50
CA CYS A 70 -7.22 11.44 -24.35
C CYS A 70 -8.61 11.86 -24.79
N GLU A 71 -9.42 12.43 -23.89
CA GLU A 71 -10.76 12.92 -24.22
C GLU A 71 -10.71 14.07 -25.23
N ASN A 72 -9.86 15.07 -25.00
CA ASN A 72 -9.73 16.25 -25.86
C ASN A 72 -9.25 15.90 -27.28
N GLU A 73 -8.34 14.93 -27.41
CA GLU A 73 -7.78 14.51 -28.70
C GLU A 73 -8.52 13.30 -29.33
N GLY A 74 -9.50 12.72 -28.62
CA GLY A 74 -10.24 11.54 -29.09
C GLY A 74 -9.42 10.24 -29.13
N TYR A 75 -8.35 10.13 -28.33
CA TYR A 75 -7.56 8.90 -28.23
C TYR A 75 -8.34 7.82 -27.49
N LYS A 76 -8.40 6.61 -28.07
CA LYS A 76 -9.13 5.46 -27.50
C LYS A 76 -8.26 4.53 -26.65
N ILE A 77 -6.94 4.54 -26.88
CA ILE A 77 -6.00 3.68 -26.16
C ILE A 77 -5.14 4.59 -25.27
N PRO A 78 -5.32 4.58 -23.95
CA PRO A 78 -4.60 5.45 -23.03
C PRO A 78 -3.21 4.87 -22.73
N ARG A 79 -2.41 4.68 -23.79
CA ARG A 79 -1.04 4.18 -23.75
C ARG A 79 -0.07 5.24 -24.20
N PHE A 80 0.92 5.49 -23.36
CA PHE A 80 1.87 6.59 -23.57
C PHE A 80 3.32 6.10 -23.61
N CYS A 81 4.13 6.79 -24.38
CA CYS A 81 5.54 6.47 -24.58
C CYS A 81 6.38 7.73 -24.74
N THR A 82 7.64 7.69 -24.29
CA THR A 82 8.59 8.76 -24.63
C THR A 82 9.15 8.52 -26.03
N PHE A 83 9.67 9.57 -26.66
CA PHE A 83 10.36 9.44 -27.95
C PHE A 83 11.48 8.38 -27.91
N ASP A 84 12.28 8.38 -26.83
CA ASP A 84 13.35 7.39 -26.62
C ASP A 84 12.83 5.96 -26.48
N CYS A 85 11.62 5.79 -25.91
CA CYS A 85 10.98 4.48 -25.82
C CYS A 85 10.63 3.96 -27.23
N VAL A 86 10.09 4.84 -28.10
CA VAL A 86 9.82 4.50 -29.50
C VAL A 86 11.10 4.13 -30.26
N GLN A 87 12.18 4.88 -30.07
CA GLN A 87 13.47 4.53 -30.68
C GLN A 87 14.02 3.20 -30.17
N ARG A 88 13.85 2.91 -28.87
CA ARG A 88 14.30 1.65 -28.26
C ARG A 88 13.54 0.44 -28.78
N MET A 89 12.25 0.57 -29.10
CA MET A 89 11.45 -0.50 -29.73
C MET A 89 11.99 -0.95 -31.10
N ASN A 90 12.80 -0.11 -31.76
CA ASN A 90 13.42 -0.45 -33.04
C ASN A 90 14.80 -1.11 -32.90
N LYS A 91 15.34 -1.21 -31.68
CA LYS A 91 16.59 -1.94 -31.44
C LYS A 91 16.28 -3.44 -31.37
N PRO A 92 16.99 -4.29 -32.12
CA PRO A 92 16.78 -5.74 -32.04
C PRO A 92 17.14 -6.23 -30.63
N SER A 93 16.29 -7.10 -30.07
CA SER A 93 16.67 -7.89 -28.89
C SER A 93 17.77 -8.90 -29.25
N GLU A 94 18.51 -9.40 -28.25
CA GLU A 94 19.59 -10.38 -28.48
C GLU A 94 19.12 -11.63 -29.23
N LYS A 95 17.88 -12.06 -29.01
CA LYS A 95 17.24 -13.17 -29.71
C LYS A 95 16.92 -12.83 -31.16
N GLN A 96 16.34 -11.65 -31.42
CA GLN A 96 16.03 -11.18 -32.77
C GLN A 96 17.29 -10.94 -33.61
N ALA A 97 18.39 -10.48 -32.99
CA ALA A 97 19.68 -10.33 -33.64
C ALA A 97 20.27 -11.68 -34.08
N LYS A 98 20.00 -12.76 -33.33
CA LYS A 98 20.42 -14.13 -33.67
C LYS A 98 19.51 -14.78 -34.73
N GLU A 99 18.21 -14.48 -34.71
CA GLU A 99 17.21 -15.07 -35.62
C GLU A 99 17.03 -14.28 -36.94
N GLY A 100 17.64 -13.10 -37.07
CA GLY A 100 17.60 -12.29 -38.31
C GLY A 100 16.22 -11.68 -38.62
N VAL A 101 15.30 -11.66 -37.65
CA VAL A 101 13.94 -11.15 -37.84
C VAL A 101 13.90 -9.64 -37.60
N GLU A 102 13.99 -8.84 -38.67
CA GLU A 102 13.76 -7.39 -38.60
C GLU A 102 12.26 -7.08 -38.50
N GLN A 103 11.87 -6.40 -37.42
CA GLN A 103 10.50 -5.89 -37.27
C GLN A 103 10.32 -4.55 -37.98
N PRO A 104 9.11 -4.23 -38.46
CA PRO A 104 8.84 -2.92 -39.03
C PRO A 104 9.11 -1.80 -38.00
N ARG A 105 9.66 -0.69 -38.52
CA ARG A 105 10.12 0.44 -37.72
C ARG A 105 8.95 1.28 -37.23
N VAL A 106 8.95 1.57 -35.93
CA VAL A 106 7.97 2.44 -35.28
C VAL A 106 8.56 3.84 -35.10
N SER A 107 7.78 4.88 -35.39
CA SER A 107 8.14 6.27 -35.20
C SER A 107 6.91 7.10 -34.83
N VAL A 108 7.14 8.22 -34.14
CA VAL A 108 6.12 9.25 -33.94
C VAL A 108 5.81 9.91 -35.28
N ASN A 109 4.52 10.11 -35.56
CA ASN A 109 4.08 10.72 -36.82
C ASN A 109 4.56 12.17 -36.93
N LYS A 110 4.85 12.62 -38.15
CA LYS A 110 5.41 13.95 -38.37
C LYS A 110 4.37 15.03 -38.01
N GLY A 111 4.76 15.95 -37.12
CA GLY A 111 3.91 17.06 -36.69
C GLY A 111 3.19 16.84 -35.36
N GLU A 112 3.24 15.62 -34.82
CA GLU A 112 2.64 15.29 -33.53
C GLU A 112 3.29 16.04 -32.37
N LYS A 113 2.45 16.50 -31.43
CA LYS A 113 2.90 17.23 -30.24
C LYS A 113 2.88 16.31 -29.02
N SER A 114 3.96 16.33 -28.25
CA SER A 114 4.06 15.58 -27.00
C SER A 114 3.27 16.24 -25.87
N PHE A 115 2.71 15.43 -24.98
CA PHE A 115 2.11 15.85 -23.73
C PHE A 115 3.13 15.81 -22.57
N PRO A 116 3.16 16.80 -21.65
CA PRO A 116 4.04 16.77 -20.49
C PRO A 116 3.47 15.88 -19.36
N VAL A 117 4.33 15.12 -18.70
CA VAL A 117 4.03 14.43 -17.43
C VAL A 117 5.09 14.78 -16.40
N MET A 118 4.69 14.92 -15.13
CA MET A 118 5.58 15.30 -14.04
C MET A 118 5.97 14.08 -13.20
N LEU A 119 7.27 13.85 -13.06
CA LEU A 119 7.80 12.79 -12.22
C LEU A 119 8.80 13.36 -11.23
N THR A 120 8.62 13.01 -9.95
CA THR A 120 9.64 13.28 -8.94
C THR A 120 10.72 12.21 -9.04
N THR A 121 11.91 12.62 -9.47
CA THR A 121 13.11 11.79 -9.41
C THR A 121 13.93 12.19 -8.20
N PHE A 122 14.65 11.24 -7.60
CA PHE A 122 15.50 11.54 -6.45
C PHE A 122 16.95 11.50 -6.90
N THR A 123 17.69 12.54 -6.55
CA THR A 123 19.14 12.59 -6.73
C THR A 123 19.78 12.28 -5.40
N CYS A 124 20.49 11.16 -5.32
CA CYS A 124 21.22 10.74 -4.13
C CYS A 124 22.67 11.20 -4.27
N ILE A 125 23.13 12.06 -3.35
CA ILE A 125 24.47 12.67 -3.38
C ILE A 125 25.23 12.23 -2.14
N HIS A 126 26.38 11.57 -2.32
CA HIS A 126 27.24 11.19 -1.21
C HIS A 126 27.73 12.44 -0.46
N LYS A 127 27.65 12.42 0.86
CA LYS A 127 27.91 13.58 1.74
C LYS A 127 29.35 14.07 1.61
N GLU A 128 30.32 13.15 1.55
CA GLU A 128 31.74 13.45 1.43
C GLU A 128 32.20 13.57 -0.02
N THR A 129 32.16 12.47 -0.79
CA THR A 129 32.69 12.40 -2.16
C THR A 129 31.91 13.24 -3.18
N LYS A 130 30.69 13.67 -2.84
CA LYS A 130 29.74 14.35 -3.74
C LYS A 130 29.33 13.52 -4.97
N GLU A 131 29.62 12.23 -4.97
CA GLU A 131 29.21 11.31 -6.02
C GLU A 131 27.68 11.18 -6.09
N LYS A 132 27.15 11.08 -7.31
CA LYS A 132 25.71 10.99 -7.56
C LYS A 132 25.35 9.58 -8.00
N ILE A 133 24.42 8.97 -7.31
CA ILE A 133 23.85 7.67 -7.68
C ILE A 133 22.35 7.81 -7.99
N LYS A 134 21.80 6.86 -8.75
CA LYS A 134 20.35 6.81 -8.98
C LYS A 134 19.66 6.36 -7.72
N TYR A 135 18.40 6.75 -7.56
CA TYR A 135 17.60 6.36 -6.40
C TYR A 135 17.42 4.83 -6.28
N ASP A 136 17.34 4.12 -7.40
CA ASP A 136 17.24 2.66 -7.39
C ASP A 136 18.52 1.99 -6.88
N ASP A 137 19.69 2.59 -7.14
CA ASP A 137 20.96 2.12 -6.58
C ASP A 137 21.06 2.47 -5.09
N TYR A 138 20.62 3.67 -4.70
CA TYR A 138 20.55 4.09 -3.29
C TYR A 138 19.66 3.17 -2.44
N LYS A 139 18.57 2.65 -2.98
CA LYS A 139 17.70 1.70 -2.27
C LYS A 139 18.38 0.38 -1.93
N LYS A 140 19.33 -0.05 -2.76
CA LYS A 140 20.09 -1.30 -2.61
C LYS A 140 21.23 -1.20 -1.59
N LEU A 141 21.58 0.00 -1.14
CA LEU A 141 22.60 0.22 -0.13
C LEU A 141 22.13 -0.24 1.26
N SER A 142 23.09 -0.63 2.11
CA SER A 142 22.86 -0.86 3.54
C SER A 142 22.40 0.43 4.25
N ASP A 143 21.82 0.29 5.44
CA ASP A 143 21.33 1.46 6.20
C ASP A 143 22.49 2.35 6.68
N GLU A 144 23.66 1.79 6.95
CA GLU A 144 24.90 2.52 7.22
C GLU A 144 25.36 3.34 6.02
N GLU A 145 25.36 2.75 4.83
CA GLU A 145 25.74 3.44 3.59
C GLU A 145 24.73 4.52 3.20
N LYS A 146 23.42 4.26 3.37
CA LYS A 146 22.38 5.26 3.12
C LYS A 146 22.59 6.53 3.94
N LYS A 147 23.05 6.41 5.19
CA LYS A 147 23.39 7.58 6.06
C LYS A 147 24.50 8.44 5.46
N MET A 148 25.31 7.92 4.54
CA MET A 148 26.36 8.68 3.84
C MET A 148 25.83 9.46 2.64
N TYR A 149 24.55 9.38 2.28
CA TYR A 149 23.98 10.15 1.16
C TYR A 149 22.91 11.15 1.64
N ASN A 150 22.79 12.24 0.88
CA ASN A 150 21.65 13.15 0.93
C ASN A 150 20.73 12.85 -0.25
N VAL A 151 19.43 12.66 0.01
CA VAL A 151 18.42 12.38 -1.02
C VAL A 151 17.64 13.64 -1.32
N TYR A 152 17.78 14.16 -2.54
CA TYR A 152 17.10 15.38 -2.98
C TYR A 152 16.00 15.04 -3.98
N PRO A 153 14.71 15.30 -3.66
CA PRO A 153 13.64 15.18 -4.63
C PRO A 153 13.73 16.31 -5.66
N LYS A 154 13.61 15.95 -6.94
CA LYS A 154 13.57 16.88 -8.06
C LYS A 154 12.36 16.56 -8.94
N MET A 155 11.50 17.56 -9.12
CA MET A 155 10.42 17.46 -10.10
C MET A 155 11.00 17.58 -11.51
N GLN A 156 10.67 16.64 -12.38
CA GLN A 156 11.10 16.64 -13.78
C GLN A 156 9.90 16.46 -14.70
N VAL A 157 9.92 17.18 -15.81
CA VAL A 157 8.92 17.05 -16.87
C VAL A 157 9.45 16.11 -17.94
N PHE A 158 8.70 15.04 -18.18
CA PHE A 158 8.92 14.12 -19.30
C PHE A 158 7.90 14.41 -20.40
N ARG A 159 8.31 14.24 -21.66
CA ARG A 159 7.44 14.40 -22.82
C ARG A 159 7.02 13.03 -23.33
N VAL A 160 5.72 12.79 -23.37
CA VAL A 160 5.12 11.54 -23.81
C VAL A 160 4.21 11.75 -25.02
N PHE A 161 4.04 10.70 -25.80
CA PHE A 161 3.14 10.62 -26.93
C PHE A 161 2.18 9.47 -26.69
N ASN A 162 0.90 9.66 -27.03
CA ASN A 162 -0.04 8.55 -27.11
C ASN A 162 0.38 7.61 -28.25
N VAL A 163 0.12 6.31 -28.13
CA VAL A 163 0.40 5.33 -29.19
C VAL A 163 -0.29 5.66 -30.52
N ALA A 164 -1.46 6.32 -30.48
CA ALA A 164 -2.16 6.80 -31.67
C ALA A 164 -1.39 7.88 -32.45
N GLN A 165 -0.44 8.56 -31.80
CA GLN A 165 0.45 9.55 -32.43
C GLN A 165 1.67 8.91 -33.10
N THR A 166 1.67 7.59 -33.26
CA THR A 166 2.76 6.84 -33.88
C THR A 166 2.22 5.98 -35.01
N ASN A 167 3.10 5.52 -35.90
CA ASN A 167 2.74 4.54 -36.94
C ASN A 167 2.62 3.10 -36.38
N LEU A 168 2.50 2.92 -35.05
CA LEU A 168 2.51 1.61 -34.41
C LEU A 168 1.41 0.68 -34.92
N GLN A 169 0.22 1.22 -35.19
CA GLN A 169 -0.91 0.43 -35.72
C GLN A 169 -0.56 -0.23 -37.06
N GLU A 170 0.12 0.50 -37.95
CA GLU A 170 0.50 0.02 -39.28
C GLU A 170 1.76 -0.86 -39.21
N ALA A 171 2.75 -0.44 -38.41
CA ALA A 171 4.05 -1.12 -38.32
C ALA A 171 3.97 -2.44 -37.53
N ARG A 172 3.18 -2.49 -36.45
CA ARG A 172 3.11 -3.65 -35.55
C ARG A 172 1.66 -3.88 -35.08
N PRO A 173 0.77 -4.33 -35.98
CA PRO A 173 -0.67 -4.47 -35.69
C PRO A 173 -0.97 -5.42 -34.53
N GLU A 174 -0.19 -6.48 -34.34
CA GLU A 174 -0.36 -7.40 -33.21
C GLU A 174 -0.12 -6.72 -31.86
N LEU A 175 0.91 -5.88 -31.77
CA LEU A 175 1.19 -5.10 -30.56
C LEU A 175 0.09 -4.07 -30.32
N TRP A 176 -0.39 -3.40 -31.36
CA TRP A 176 -1.53 -2.49 -31.27
C TRP A 176 -2.78 -3.20 -30.73
N SER A 177 -3.14 -4.37 -31.29
CA SER A 177 -4.27 -5.18 -30.83
C SER A 177 -4.11 -5.61 -29.38
N LYS A 178 -2.90 -5.99 -28.95
CA LYS A 178 -2.63 -6.31 -27.54
C LYS A 178 -2.85 -5.10 -26.62
N LEU A 179 -2.44 -3.90 -27.05
CA LEU A 179 -2.65 -2.67 -26.29
C LEU A 179 -4.13 -2.26 -26.23
N ALA A 180 -4.89 -2.47 -27.32
CA ALA A 180 -6.32 -2.19 -27.36
C ALA A 180 -7.14 -3.17 -26.51
N ASN A 181 -6.76 -4.46 -26.50
CA ASN A 181 -7.52 -5.52 -25.82
C ASN A 181 -7.15 -5.69 -24.34
N GLY A 182 -5.99 -5.19 -23.90
CA GLY A 182 -5.44 -5.46 -22.56
C GLY A 182 -6.06 -4.68 -21.40
N ASP A 183 -7.00 -3.75 -21.63
CA ASP A 183 -7.51 -2.84 -20.59
C ASP A 183 -9.03 -2.73 -20.47
N ALA A 184 -9.79 -3.48 -21.27
CA ALA A 184 -11.25 -3.46 -21.14
C ALA A 184 -11.65 -4.26 -19.88
N VAL A 185 -11.60 -3.62 -18.71
CA VAL A 185 -12.43 -4.04 -17.58
C VAL A 185 -13.87 -3.76 -18.01
N LYS A 186 -14.53 -4.77 -18.57
CA LYS A 186 -15.97 -4.71 -18.79
C LYS A 186 -16.61 -4.92 -17.42
N LEU A 187 -17.16 -3.87 -16.84
CA LEU A 187 -18.09 -4.03 -15.73
C LEU A 187 -19.27 -4.85 -16.25
N ASP A 188 -19.59 -5.94 -15.55
CA ASP A 188 -20.83 -6.64 -15.77
C ASP A 188 -21.97 -5.68 -15.41
N GLU A 189 -22.78 -5.30 -16.41
CA GLU A 189 -23.91 -4.39 -16.23
C GLU A 189 -24.96 -4.93 -15.24
N SER A 190 -24.85 -6.20 -14.82
CA SER A 190 -25.74 -6.85 -13.85
C SER A 190 -25.36 -6.69 -12.37
N GLU A 191 -24.13 -6.24 -12.03
CA GLU A 191 -23.64 -6.08 -10.64
C GLU A 191 -23.58 -4.61 -10.15
N LYS A 192 -24.42 -3.71 -10.70
CA LYS A 192 -24.39 -2.25 -10.48
C LYS A 192 -24.49 -1.75 -9.03
N MET A 193 -24.73 -2.61 -8.05
CA MET A 193 -24.86 -2.21 -6.67
C MET A 193 -23.65 -2.60 -5.81
N SER A 194 -22.83 -3.58 -6.17
CA SER A 194 -21.79 -4.11 -5.27
C SER A 194 -20.39 -3.92 -5.81
N PHE A 195 -19.50 -3.48 -4.93
CA PHE A 195 -18.06 -3.47 -5.12
C PHE A 195 -17.47 -4.10 -3.87
N GLU A 196 -17.26 -5.42 -3.95
CA GLU A 196 -16.92 -6.28 -2.81
C GLU A 196 -15.75 -5.74 -1.97
N PRO A 197 -14.64 -5.23 -2.54
CA PRO A 197 -13.55 -4.69 -1.72
C PRO A 197 -13.98 -3.55 -0.79
N MET A 198 -14.91 -2.69 -1.25
CA MET A 198 -15.46 -1.62 -0.41
C MET A 198 -16.47 -2.15 0.60
N ASP A 199 -17.30 -3.12 0.22
CA ASP A 199 -18.27 -3.71 1.15
C ASP A 199 -17.56 -4.43 2.31
N VAL A 200 -16.44 -5.13 2.03
CA VAL A 200 -15.54 -5.71 3.04
C VAL A 200 -14.85 -4.64 3.88
N MET A 201 -14.36 -3.56 3.26
CA MET A 201 -13.74 -2.45 3.99
C MET A 201 -14.67 -1.86 5.05
N ILE A 202 -15.95 -1.70 4.71
CA ILE A 202 -16.97 -1.17 5.62
C ILE A 202 -17.30 -2.20 6.71
N ARG A 203 -17.59 -3.45 6.33
CA ARG A 203 -17.99 -4.52 7.25
C ARG A 203 -16.93 -4.79 8.32
N ASP A 204 -15.67 -4.87 7.89
CA ASP A 204 -14.55 -5.28 8.75
C ASP A 204 -13.82 -4.05 9.33
N ASN A 205 -14.36 -2.85 9.13
CA ASN A 205 -13.84 -1.59 9.64
C ASN A 205 -12.36 -1.35 9.31
N ARG A 206 -11.97 -1.58 8.05
CA ARG A 206 -10.57 -1.62 7.59
C ARG A 206 -10.05 -0.29 7.05
N TRP A 207 -10.84 0.77 7.16
CA TRP A 207 -10.44 2.12 6.77
C TRP A 207 -9.80 2.88 7.94
N ILE A 208 -9.15 4.00 7.64
CA ILE A 208 -8.47 4.90 8.59
C ILE A 208 -9.40 5.32 9.74
N CYS A 209 -10.70 5.44 9.44
CA CYS A 209 -11.73 5.76 10.40
C CYS A 209 -12.99 4.93 10.13
N PRO A 210 -13.89 4.77 11.13
CA PRO A 210 -15.12 4.04 10.94
C PRO A 210 -16.02 4.64 9.86
N ILE A 211 -16.53 3.78 8.98
CA ILE A 211 -17.55 4.13 7.98
C ILE A 211 -18.90 3.63 8.50
N LYS A 212 -19.86 4.54 8.65
CA LYS A 212 -21.19 4.27 9.21
C LYS A 212 -22.28 4.53 8.18
N PRO A 213 -22.73 3.50 7.45
CA PRO A 213 -23.97 3.56 6.69
C PRO A 213 -25.15 3.76 7.66
N MET A 214 -25.93 4.82 7.48
CA MET A 214 -27.07 5.16 8.34
C MET A 214 -28.20 5.76 7.52
N HIS A 215 -29.45 5.46 7.87
CA HIS A 215 -30.61 6.01 7.18
C HIS A 215 -30.71 7.54 7.38
N GLN A 216 -30.31 8.31 6.37
CA GLN A 216 -30.34 9.79 6.37
C GLN A 216 -30.11 10.38 4.98
N ASP A 217 -30.24 11.71 4.83
CA ASP A 217 -30.11 12.38 3.52
C ASP A 217 -28.73 13.04 3.27
N LYS A 218 -27.77 12.88 4.19
CA LYS A 218 -26.46 13.54 4.14
C LYS A 218 -25.31 12.56 4.29
N ALA A 219 -24.29 12.73 3.45
CA ALA A 219 -22.97 12.11 3.63
C ALA A 219 -21.99 13.18 4.11
N TYR A 220 -21.12 12.83 5.06
CA TYR A 220 -20.09 13.72 5.56
C TYR A 220 -18.99 12.96 6.29
N PHE A 221 -17.77 13.48 6.20
CA PHE A 221 -16.70 13.17 7.14
C PHE A 221 -16.77 14.08 8.38
N SER A 222 -16.84 13.48 9.57
CA SER A 222 -16.82 14.21 10.84
C SER A 222 -15.40 14.28 11.40
N ILE A 223 -14.78 15.45 11.30
CA ILE A 223 -13.43 15.69 11.86
C ILE A 223 -13.39 15.45 13.37
N SER A 224 -14.38 15.95 14.12
CA SER A 224 -14.38 15.89 15.59
C SER A 224 -14.56 14.48 16.15
N LYS A 225 -15.27 13.61 15.42
CA LYS A 225 -15.49 12.22 15.80
C LYS A 225 -14.56 11.24 15.09
N ASN A 226 -13.80 11.72 14.10
CA ASN A 226 -13.01 10.91 13.18
C ASN A 226 -13.83 9.71 12.65
N GLU A 227 -14.96 10.00 11.99
CA GLU A 227 -15.83 8.98 11.40
C GLU A 227 -16.44 9.49 10.08
N ILE A 228 -16.68 8.57 9.16
CA ILE A 228 -17.44 8.83 7.92
C ILE A 228 -18.87 8.37 8.15
N VAL A 229 -19.81 9.26 7.86
CA VAL A 229 -21.23 8.96 7.87
C VAL A 229 -21.74 9.05 6.44
N VAL A 230 -22.42 8.00 5.97
CA VAL A 230 -22.96 7.92 4.60
C VAL A 230 -24.40 7.39 4.65
N PRO A 231 -25.32 7.86 3.78
CA PRO A 231 -26.64 7.28 3.66
C PRO A 231 -26.58 5.77 3.38
N GLU A 232 -27.62 5.05 3.73
CA GLU A 232 -27.70 3.62 3.42
C GLU A 232 -27.59 3.41 1.91
N LYS A 233 -26.92 2.33 1.51
CA LYS A 233 -26.70 1.97 0.11
C LYS A 233 -28.00 1.92 -0.69
N SER A 234 -29.08 1.44 -0.07
CA SER A 234 -30.44 1.40 -0.64
C SER A 234 -31.09 2.77 -0.90
N GLN A 235 -30.56 3.86 -0.34
CA GLN A 235 -31.04 5.22 -0.59
C GLN A 235 -30.46 5.81 -1.88
N PHE A 236 -29.41 5.20 -2.45
CA PHE A 236 -28.81 5.64 -3.71
C PHE A 236 -29.46 4.93 -4.91
N LYS A 237 -29.45 5.62 -6.05
CA LYS A 237 -29.98 5.09 -7.32
C LYS A 237 -29.16 3.93 -7.89
N ASP A 238 -27.86 3.90 -7.62
CA ASP A 238 -26.89 2.93 -8.11
C ASP A 238 -25.63 2.91 -7.22
N GLY A 239 -24.81 1.86 -7.37
CA GLY A 239 -23.57 1.69 -6.63
C GLY A 239 -22.53 2.76 -6.98
N GLU A 240 -22.47 3.23 -8.22
CA GLU A 240 -21.56 4.31 -8.63
C GLU A 240 -21.79 5.60 -7.82
N SER A 241 -23.05 5.97 -7.62
CA SER A 241 -23.42 7.13 -6.80
C SER A 241 -23.07 6.94 -5.33
N TYR A 242 -23.28 5.73 -4.80
CA TYR A 242 -22.92 5.38 -3.42
C TYR A 242 -21.41 5.43 -3.21
N TYR A 243 -20.63 4.70 -4.02
CA TYR A 243 -19.17 4.62 -3.89
C TYR A 243 -18.49 5.95 -4.25
N GLY A 244 -18.99 6.67 -5.25
CA GLY A 244 -18.53 8.02 -5.58
C GLY A 244 -18.70 9.00 -4.41
N THR A 245 -19.83 8.91 -3.69
CA THR A 245 -20.07 9.70 -2.48
C THR A 245 -19.18 9.26 -1.33
N LEU A 246 -19.02 7.96 -1.13
CA LEU A 246 -18.16 7.42 -0.07
C LEU A 246 -16.69 7.77 -0.30
N TRP A 247 -16.15 7.63 -1.51
CA TRP A 247 -14.77 8.00 -1.82
C TRP A 247 -14.50 9.49 -1.66
N HIS A 248 -15.51 10.34 -1.82
CA HIS A 248 -15.41 11.77 -1.51
C HIS A 248 -15.12 11.98 -0.01
N GLU A 249 -15.95 11.38 0.86
CA GLU A 249 -15.77 11.48 2.31
C GLU A 249 -14.49 10.77 2.78
N MET A 250 -14.12 9.64 2.16
CA MET A 250 -12.85 8.99 2.41
C MET A 250 -11.67 9.90 2.04
N THR A 251 -11.76 10.61 0.92
CA THR A 251 -10.72 11.56 0.51
C THR A 251 -10.57 12.68 1.54
N HIS A 252 -11.66 13.21 2.08
CA HIS A 252 -11.60 14.14 3.21
C HIS A 252 -10.94 13.53 4.44
N SER A 253 -11.31 12.30 4.82
CA SER A 253 -10.72 11.63 5.99
C SER A 253 -9.20 11.48 5.93
N THR A 254 -8.61 11.38 4.72
CA THR A 254 -7.14 11.36 4.57
C THR A 254 -6.47 12.69 4.92
N GLY A 255 -7.23 13.79 5.00
CA GLY A 255 -6.73 15.14 5.24
C GLY A 255 -6.54 15.50 6.71
N ILE A 256 -6.96 14.66 7.66
CA ILE A 256 -6.82 14.93 9.10
C ILE A 256 -5.37 14.91 9.58
N GLU A 257 -5.19 15.41 10.81
CA GLU A 257 -3.94 15.33 11.55
C GLU A 257 -3.50 13.86 11.75
N GLY A 258 -2.22 13.58 11.51
CA GLY A 258 -1.64 12.23 11.58
C GLY A 258 -1.78 11.42 10.30
N GLN A 259 -2.45 11.97 9.27
CA GLN A 259 -2.55 11.36 7.93
C GLN A 259 -1.79 12.20 6.90
N LEU A 260 -2.48 13.06 6.15
CA LEU A 260 -1.87 13.96 5.17
C LEU A 260 -1.86 15.43 5.63
N ASP A 261 -2.39 15.72 6.82
CA ASP A 261 -2.33 17.03 7.49
C ASP A 261 -2.76 18.21 6.60
N ARG A 262 -3.81 18.00 5.79
CA ARG A 262 -4.32 19.02 4.85
C ARG A 262 -5.38 19.92 5.47
N ILE A 263 -6.25 19.32 6.29
CA ILE A 263 -7.40 19.99 6.88
C ILE A 263 -6.89 20.88 8.01
N LYS A 264 -7.13 22.17 7.86
CA LYS A 264 -6.83 23.17 8.89
C LYS A 264 -8.13 23.66 9.51
N PRO A 265 -8.11 24.16 10.77
CA PRO A 265 -9.26 24.82 11.34
C PRO A 265 -9.57 26.10 10.54
N SER A 266 -10.54 26.02 9.63
CA SER A 266 -11.03 27.16 8.86
C SER A 266 -12.55 27.17 8.82
N GLY A 267 -13.14 28.34 8.61
CA GLY A 267 -14.60 28.48 8.51
C GLY A 267 -15.14 27.86 7.23
N PHE A 268 -16.39 27.40 7.27
CA PHE A 268 -17.12 26.96 6.08
C PHE A 268 -17.15 28.08 5.03
N GLY A 269 -16.81 27.76 3.78
CA GLY A 269 -16.73 28.74 2.68
C GLY A 269 -15.43 29.56 2.62
N SER A 270 -14.41 29.22 3.42
CA SER A 270 -13.05 29.76 3.26
C SER A 270 -12.37 29.22 2.01
N ASP A 271 -11.31 29.91 1.54
CA ASP A 271 -10.50 29.47 0.41
C ASP A 271 -9.80 28.13 0.68
N GLU A 272 -9.37 27.90 1.93
CA GLU A 272 -8.83 26.61 2.36
C GLU A 272 -9.87 25.49 2.27
N TYR A 273 -11.11 25.78 2.66
CA TYR A 273 -12.22 24.83 2.57
C TYR A 273 -12.54 24.52 1.10
N ALA A 274 -12.66 25.55 0.25
CA ALA A 274 -12.91 25.37 -1.18
C ALA A 274 -11.81 24.54 -1.85
N ARG A 275 -10.54 24.73 -1.47
CA ARG A 275 -9.44 23.90 -1.98
C ARG A 275 -9.56 22.44 -1.55
N GLU A 276 -9.93 22.17 -0.30
CA GLU A 276 -10.10 20.80 0.20
C GLU A 276 -11.27 20.09 -0.50
N GLU A 277 -12.37 20.78 -0.77
CA GLU A 277 -13.46 20.25 -1.60
C GLU A 277 -12.99 19.89 -3.01
N LEU A 278 -12.12 20.70 -3.62
CA LEU A 278 -11.52 20.37 -4.91
C LEU A 278 -10.65 19.11 -4.83
N VAL A 279 -9.89 18.94 -3.75
CA VAL A 279 -9.10 17.72 -3.52
C VAL A 279 -10.01 16.50 -3.39
N ALA A 280 -11.12 16.60 -2.64
CA ALA A 280 -12.08 15.52 -2.45
C ALA A 280 -12.86 15.17 -3.72
N GLU A 281 -13.29 16.17 -4.49
CA GLU A 281 -14.00 15.98 -5.75
C GLU A 281 -13.11 15.31 -6.80
N LEU A 282 -11.89 15.83 -7.02
CA LEU A 282 -10.96 15.24 -7.97
C LEU A 282 -10.45 13.88 -7.50
N GLY A 283 -10.25 13.70 -6.19
CA GLY A 283 -9.81 12.45 -5.61
C GLY A 283 -10.83 11.34 -5.81
N SER A 284 -12.08 11.59 -5.46
CA SER A 284 -13.17 10.65 -5.67
C SER A 284 -13.42 10.32 -7.14
N ALA A 285 -13.35 11.32 -8.03
CA ALA A 285 -13.49 11.09 -9.48
C ALA A 285 -12.37 10.19 -10.03
N LEU A 286 -11.13 10.42 -9.58
CA LEU A 286 -9.97 9.66 -10.02
C LEU A 286 -9.99 8.22 -9.48
N VAL A 287 -10.46 8.02 -8.24
CA VAL A 287 -10.66 6.68 -7.66
C VAL A 287 -11.79 5.94 -8.36
N ALA A 288 -12.92 6.60 -8.62
CA ALA A 288 -14.04 6.02 -9.35
C ALA A 288 -13.58 5.51 -10.73
N GLN A 289 -12.89 6.36 -11.49
CA GLN A 289 -12.36 6.00 -12.81
C GLN A 289 -11.40 4.80 -12.76
N ARG A 290 -10.57 4.68 -11.70
CA ARG A 290 -9.64 3.54 -11.55
C ARG A 290 -10.39 2.20 -11.47
N TYR A 291 -11.53 2.19 -10.79
CA TYR A 291 -12.36 1.01 -10.61
C TYR A 291 -13.48 0.90 -11.64
N GLY A 292 -13.37 1.65 -12.75
CA GLY A 292 -14.30 1.59 -13.88
C GLY A 292 -15.63 2.32 -13.66
N MET A 293 -15.80 3.03 -12.54
CA MET A 293 -17.02 3.79 -12.23
C MET A 293 -16.91 5.22 -12.73
N SER A 294 -18.04 5.84 -13.02
CA SER A 294 -18.11 7.25 -13.37
C SER A 294 -18.50 8.10 -12.15
N LYS A 295 -18.02 9.35 -12.08
CA LYS A 295 -18.46 10.31 -11.05
C LYS A 295 -18.81 11.66 -11.67
N ALA A 296 -20.09 12.01 -11.56
CA ALA A 296 -20.61 13.36 -11.78
C ALA A 296 -20.26 14.30 -10.63
N LEU A 297 -20.25 15.61 -10.92
CA LEU A 297 -20.10 16.63 -9.89
C LEU A 297 -21.30 16.57 -8.95
N LYS A 298 -21.08 16.60 -7.63
CA LYS A 298 -22.18 16.76 -6.67
C LYS A 298 -22.77 18.18 -6.80
N GLU A 299 -24.09 18.30 -6.65
CA GLU A 299 -24.78 19.61 -6.70
C GLU A 299 -24.21 20.59 -5.67
N GLU A 300 -23.87 20.11 -4.48
CA GLU A 300 -23.27 20.92 -3.40
C GLU A 300 -21.89 21.46 -3.79
N SER A 301 -21.14 20.75 -4.63
CA SER A 301 -19.84 21.16 -5.15
C SER A 301 -19.93 22.27 -6.20
N CYS A 302 -21.11 22.48 -6.81
CA CYS A 302 -21.33 23.57 -7.77
C CYS A 302 -21.08 24.95 -7.15
N ALA A 303 -21.30 25.10 -5.84
CA ALA A 303 -21.08 26.34 -5.11
C ALA A 303 -19.61 26.81 -5.15
N TYR A 304 -18.67 25.89 -5.31
CA TYR A 304 -17.24 26.19 -5.27
C TYR A 304 -16.59 26.37 -6.65
N LEU A 305 -17.30 26.05 -7.74
CA LEU A 305 -16.78 26.12 -9.11
C LEU A 305 -16.18 27.50 -9.45
N LYS A 306 -16.86 28.57 -9.03
CA LYS A 306 -16.38 29.94 -9.25
C LYS A 306 -15.07 30.20 -8.50
N SER A 307 -14.99 29.84 -7.21
CA SER A 307 -13.78 29.99 -6.41
C SER A 307 -12.62 29.17 -6.98
N TRP A 308 -12.86 27.95 -7.46
CA TRP A 308 -11.84 27.14 -8.11
C TRP A 308 -11.32 27.78 -9.39
N LEU A 309 -12.22 28.30 -10.24
CA LEU A 309 -11.83 29.00 -11.47
C LEU A 309 -10.99 30.25 -11.18
N ASP A 310 -11.40 31.04 -10.19
CA ASP A 310 -10.68 32.25 -9.81
C ASP A 310 -9.25 31.90 -9.34
N HIS A 311 -9.10 30.93 -8.43
CA HIS A 311 -7.79 30.48 -7.94
C HIS A 311 -6.90 29.85 -9.04
N LEU A 312 -7.48 29.05 -9.94
CA LEU A 312 -6.75 28.46 -11.06
C LEU A 312 -6.24 29.52 -12.04
N LYS A 313 -7.01 30.59 -12.26
CA LYS A 313 -6.64 31.73 -13.11
C LYS A 313 -5.58 32.62 -12.45
N GLU A 314 -5.56 32.69 -11.12
CA GLU A 314 -4.64 33.54 -10.37
C GLU A 314 -3.25 32.92 -10.16
N SER A 315 -3.12 31.60 -9.95
CA SER A 315 -1.83 31.00 -9.58
C SER A 315 -1.63 29.56 -10.04
N PRO A 316 -0.62 29.28 -10.91
CA PRO A 316 -0.20 27.92 -11.25
C PRO A 316 0.31 27.11 -10.04
N GLN A 317 0.70 27.78 -8.96
CA GLN A 317 1.11 27.09 -7.73
C GLN A 317 -0.10 26.45 -7.03
N PHE A 318 -1.30 27.03 -7.18
CA PHE A 318 -2.54 26.45 -6.64
C PHE A 318 -2.82 25.09 -7.31
N ILE A 319 -2.76 25.00 -8.64
CA ILE A 319 -2.97 23.71 -9.32
C ILE A 319 -1.92 22.68 -8.90
N LYS A 320 -0.66 23.10 -8.78
CA LYS A 320 0.44 22.21 -8.38
C LYS A 320 0.19 21.58 -7.01
N THR A 321 -0.11 22.40 -6.00
CA THR A 321 -0.30 21.89 -4.63
C THR A 321 -1.57 21.05 -4.51
N THR A 322 -2.67 21.50 -5.11
CA THR A 322 -3.94 20.76 -5.11
C THR A 322 -3.80 19.40 -5.77
N LEU A 323 -3.20 19.30 -6.95
CA LEU A 323 -3.05 18.01 -7.64
C LEU A 323 -2.01 17.08 -6.97
N LEU A 324 -1.02 17.62 -6.24
CA LEU A 324 -0.15 16.81 -5.38
C LEU A 324 -0.91 16.18 -4.21
N ASP A 325 -1.84 16.94 -3.61
CA ASP A 325 -2.67 16.44 -2.53
C ASP A 325 -3.70 15.41 -3.03
N VAL A 326 -4.31 15.65 -4.20
CA VAL A 326 -5.14 14.65 -4.90
C VAL A 326 -4.35 13.37 -5.12
N LYS A 327 -3.10 13.47 -5.61
CA LYS A 327 -2.25 12.29 -5.81
C LYS A 327 -2.03 11.50 -4.51
N ARG A 328 -1.71 12.18 -3.41
CA ARG A 328 -1.42 11.52 -2.12
C ARG A 328 -2.68 10.87 -1.55
N ALA A 329 -3.80 11.59 -1.52
CA ALA A 329 -5.06 11.11 -0.98
C ALA A 329 -5.59 9.90 -1.76
N THR A 330 -5.61 10.00 -3.10
CA THR A 330 -6.03 8.88 -3.96
C THR A 330 -5.12 7.68 -3.83
N SER A 331 -3.80 7.87 -3.72
CA SER A 331 -2.88 6.75 -3.51
C SER A 331 -3.18 5.97 -2.23
N LEU A 332 -3.57 6.65 -1.15
CA LEU A 332 -3.93 6.00 0.12
C LEU A 332 -5.23 5.21 0.00
N VAL A 333 -6.25 5.80 -0.63
CA VAL A 333 -7.53 5.13 -0.90
C VAL A 333 -7.31 3.90 -1.77
N THR A 334 -6.62 4.05 -2.91
CA THR A 334 -6.45 2.95 -3.86
C THR A 334 -5.60 1.82 -3.29
N GLN A 335 -4.54 2.12 -2.53
CA GLN A 335 -3.71 1.08 -1.89
C GLN A 335 -4.50 0.22 -0.91
N ASN A 336 -5.41 0.81 -0.11
CA ASN A 336 -6.23 0.04 0.81
C ASN A 336 -7.28 -0.81 0.09
N VAL A 337 -7.92 -0.24 -0.94
CA VAL A 337 -8.91 -0.96 -1.75
C VAL A 337 -8.25 -2.12 -2.53
N ASP A 338 -7.12 -1.85 -3.20
CA ASP A 338 -6.36 -2.86 -3.96
C ASP A 338 -5.89 -3.99 -3.03
N LYS A 339 -5.42 -3.67 -1.81
CA LYS A 339 -5.03 -4.67 -0.81
C LYS A 339 -6.19 -5.62 -0.47
N ILE A 340 -7.39 -5.08 -0.24
CA ILE A 340 -8.57 -5.90 0.05
C ILE A 340 -8.98 -6.73 -1.19
N ALA A 341 -8.93 -6.14 -2.39
CA ALA A 341 -9.23 -6.84 -3.63
C ALA A 341 -8.29 -8.04 -3.84
N GLU A 342 -6.98 -7.85 -3.64
CA GLU A 342 -5.98 -8.92 -3.73
C GLU A 342 -6.22 -10.04 -2.71
N GLU A 343 -6.60 -9.71 -1.47
CA GLU A 343 -6.97 -10.69 -0.44
C GLU A 343 -8.22 -11.49 -0.82
N LEU A 344 -9.24 -10.83 -1.39
CA LEU A 344 -10.45 -11.48 -1.87
C LEU A 344 -10.19 -12.40 -3.06
N GLU A 345 -9.33 -12.00 -3.99
CA GLU A 345 -8.94 -12.85 -5.13
C GLU A 345 -8.19 -14.10 -4.68
N LYS A 346 -7.31 -13.99 -3.66
CA LYS A 346 -6.64 -15.14 -3.05
C LYS A 346 -7.66 -16.10 -2.43
N GLY A 347 -8.56 -15.58 -1.59
CA GLY A 347 -9.62 -16.40 -0.97
C GLY A 347 -10.54 -17.09 -1.98
N LYS A 348 -10.91 -16.41 -3.09
CA LYS A 348 -11.73 -17.01 -4.15
C LYS A 348 -11.01 -18.11 -4.93
N LYS A 349 -9.71 -17.99 -5.18
CA LYS A 349 -8.90 -19.03 -5.82
C LYS A 349 -8.81 -20.26 -4.91
N GLU A 350 -8.57 -20.05 -3.62
CA GLU A 350 -8.57 -21.11 -2.60
C GLU A 350 -9.92 -21.84 -2.48
N GLU A 351 -11.06 -21.13 -2.61
CA GLU A 351 -12.39 -21.74 -2.65
C GLU A 351 -12.72 -22.46 -3.97
N GLN A 352 -12.23 -21.97 -5.11
CA GLN A 352 -12.44 -22.60 -6.43
C GLN A 352 -11.60 -23.87 -6.59
N ASP A 353 -10.36 -23.86 -6.10
CA ASP A 353 -9.49 -25.04 -6.05
C ASP A 353 -10.09 -26.12 -5.13
N ASN A 354 -10.83 -25.73 -4.09
CA ASN A 354 -11.60 -26.67 -3.26
C ASN A 354 -12.88 -27.24 -3.92
N LYS A 355 -13.43 -26.58 -4.95
CA LYS A 355 -14.68 -27.00 -5.63
C LYS A 355 -14.46 -27.79 -6.92
N GLN A 356 -13.36 -27.59 -7.63
CA GLN A 356 -13.00 -28.38 -8.80
C GLN A 356 -12.05 -29.51 -8.38
N GLY A 357 -12.61 -30.66 -8.04
CA GLY A 357 -11.87 -31.85 -7.60
C GLY A 357 -10.87 -32.39 -8.62
N VAL A 358 -9.73 -31.73 -8.78
CA VAL A 358 -8.47 -32.36 -9.15
C VAL A 358 -7.86 -32.83 -7.84
N LYS A 359 -7.99 -34.13 -7.57
CA LYS A 359 -7.32 -34.80 -6.46
C LYS A 359 -5.81 -34.66 -6.62
N VAL A 360 -5.25 -33.61 -6.03
CA VAL A 360 -3.88 -33.64 -5.51
C VAL A 360 -4.07 -33.80 -4.02
N GLU A 361 -3.60 -34.92 -3.48
CA GLU A 361 -3.65 -35.20 -2.05
C GLU A 361 -2.83 -34.12 -1.31
N GLN A 362 -3.52 -33.20 -0.64
CA GLN A 362 -2.95 -32.35 0.40
C GLN A 362 -3.72 -32.54 1.71
N PRO A 363 -3.02 -32.46 2.86
CA PRO A 363 -3.51 -32.94 4.15
C PRO A 363 -4.51 -31.96 4.75
N ALA A 364 -5.37 -32.50 5.61
CA ALA A 364 -6.44 -31.77 6.28
C ALA A 364 -5.93 -30.95 7.48
N SER A 365 -5.88 -29.62 7.35
CA SER A 365 -6.10 -28.64 8.42
C SER A 365 -5.82 -27.24 7.86
N GLY A 366 -6.63 -26.23 8.23
CA GLY A 366 -6.36 -24.82 7.93
C GLY A 366 -5.22 -24.24 8.78
N GLU A 367 -4.11 -24.95 8.89
CA GLU A 367 -2.93 -24.51 9.64
C GLU A 367 -2.14 -23.48 8.83
N LYS A 368 -1.70 -22.40 9.50
CA LYS A 368 -0.82 -21.41 8.89
C LYS A 368 0.48 -22.08 8.45
N VAL A 369 0.91 -21.79 7.22
CA VAL A 369 2.18 -22.26 6.67
C VAL A 369 3.23 -21.16 6.78
N PHE A 370 4.42 -21.54 7.20
CA PHE A 370 5.60 -20.68 7.34
C PHE A 370 6.65 -21.08 6.31
N TYR A 371 7.37 -20.09 5.79
CA TYR A 371 8.39 -20.23 4.77
C TYR A 371 9.74 -19.86 5.37
N SER A 372 10.62 -20.85 5.52
CA SER A 372 11.97 -20.69 6.04
C SER A 372 12.97 -20.66 4.90
N SER A 373 13.75 -19.59 4.78
CA SER A 373 14.85 -19.49 3.83
C SER A 373 15.91 -20.55 4.10
N VAL A 374 16.18 -21.39 3.10
CA VAL A 374 17.20 -22.45 3.14
C VAL A 374 18.34 -22.22 2.16
N ALA A 375 18.13 -21.46 1.08
CA ALA A 375 19.22 -21.06 0.19
C ALA A 375 18.93 -19.70 -0.45
N TYR A 376 19.88 -18.77 -0.32
CA TYR A 376 19.83 -17.46 -0.97
C TYR A 376 20.89 -17.37 -2.07
N LEU A 377 20.44 -17.43 -3.32
CA LEU A 377 21.29 -17.54 -4.51
C LEU A 377 21.44 -16.16 -5.17
N GLN A 378 22.63 -15.60 -5.03
CA GLN A 378 22.95 -14.24 -5.49
C GLN A 378 24.12 -14.16 -6.47
N SER A 379 24.87 -15.25 -6.63
CA SER A 379 25.98 -15.28 -7.58
C SER A 379 25.46 -15.50 -9.00
N THR A 380 26.11 -14.92 -10.00
CA THR A 380 25.74 -15.10 -11.41
C THR A 380 25.78 -16.57 -11.85
N ASP A 381 26.64 -17.37 -11.23
CA ASP A 381 26.78 -18.79 -11.56
C ASP A 381 25.57 -19.58 -11.05
N ASP A 382 25.04 -19.25 -9.87
CA ASP A 382 23.86 -19.90 -9.30
C ASP A 382 22.55 -19.45 -9.97
N THR A 383 22.42 -18.14 -10.22
CA THR A 383 21.19 -17.58 -10.81
C THR A 383 21.04 -17.94 -12.27
N SER A 384 22.13 -18.01 -13.04
CA SER A 384 22.08 -18.29 -14.48
C SER A 384 21.43 -19.64 -14.81
N ARG A 385 21.68 -20.67 -14.00
CA ARG A 385 21.07 -21.99 -14.16
C ARG A 385 19.56 -21.94 -13.93
N LEU A 386 19.08 -21.16 -12.97
CA LEU A 386 17.65 -20.98 -12.68
C LEU A 386 16.98 -20.04 -13.71
N ASP A 387 17.69 -19.00 -14.15
CA ASP A 387 17.26 -18.08 -15.20
C ASP A 387 16.96 -18.82 -16.50
N GLU A 388 17.77 -19.82 -16.88
CA GLU A 388 17.50 -20.64 -18.06
C GLU A 388 16.15 -21.36 -18.01
N PHE A 389 15.76 -21.87 -16.84
CA PHE A 389 14.47 -22.54 -16.66
C PHE A 389 13.33 -21.53 -16.62
N ARG A 390 13.51 -20.40 -15.92
CA ARG A 390 12.53 -19.33 -15.83
C ARG A 390 12.24 -18.73 -17.21
N ASP A 391 13.26 -18.44 -18.00
CA ASP A 391 13.13 -17.82 -19.33
C ASP A 391 12.49 -18.76 -20.36
N LYS A 392 12.62 -20.08 -20.16
CA LYS A 392 11.92 -21.12 -20.94
C LYS A 392 10.48 -21.36 -20.46
N GLY A 393 10.11 -20.86 -19.27
CA GLY A 393 8.84 -21.14 -18.61
C GLY A 393 8.74 -22.55 -18.02
N ASP A 394 9.86 -23.25 -17.83
CA ASP A 394 9.92 -24.60 -17.25
C ASP A 394 10.10 -24.51 -15.72
N TYR A 395 8.99 -24.23 -15.03
CA TYR A 395 8.98 -24.06 -13.58
C TYR A 395 9.15 -25.37 -12.80
N GLU A 396 8.79 -26.52 -13.37
CA GLU A 396 9.05 -27.83 -12.73
C GLU A 396 10.54 -28.17 -12.75
N GLY A 397 11.23 -27.91 -13.87
CA GLY A 397 12.68 -28.01 -13.95
C GLY A 397 13.39 -27.05 -12.99
N LEU A 398 12.87 -25.83 -12.86
CA LEU A 398 13.35 -24.81 -11.92
C LEU A 398 13.25 -25.29 -10.47
N LEU A 399 12.09 -25.82 -10.06
CA LEU A 399 11.89 -26.33 -8.71
C LEU A 399 12.81 -27.51 -8.40
N ARG A 400 12.97 -28.45 -9.35
CA ARG A 400 13.88 -29.59 -9.18
C ARG A 400 15.32 -29.14 -8.97
N LEU A 401 15.78 -28.16 -9.75
CA LEU A 401 17.11 -27.58 -9.59
C LEU A 401 17.24 -26.80 -8.26
N ALA A 402 16.24 -26.03 -7.88
CA ALA A 402 16.24 -25.27 -6.62
C ALA A 402 16.41 -26.19 -5.41
N LYS A 403 15.78 -27.38 -5.42
CA LYS A 403 15.93 -28.39 -4.37
C LYS A 403 17.34 -28.96 -4.25
N GLU A 404 18.17 -28.91 -5.30
CA GLU A 404 19.58 -29.34 -5.21
C GLU A 404 20.43 -28.41 -4.34
N TYR A 405 19.98 -27.16 -4.12
CA TYR A 405 20.65 -26.21 -3.24
C TYR A 405 20.28 -26.38 -1.76
N TYR A 406 19.32 -27.25 -1.44
CA TYR A 406 18.99 -27.57 -0.07
C TYR A 406 20.01 -28.54 0.52
N ASP A 407 20.67 -28.13 1.60
CA ASP A 407 21.76 -28.87 2.26
C ASP A 407 21.31 -29.72 3.45
N GLY A 408 20.02 -29.70 3.78
CA GLY A 408 19.44 -30.46 4.91
C GLY A 408 19.20 -29.63 6.17
N ASP A 409 19.39 -28.31 6.12
CA ASP A 409 19.15 -27.43 7.26
C ASP A 409 17.66 -27.32 7.63
N GLY A 410 17.40 -27.09 8.92
CA GLY A 410 16.05 -26.99 9.49
C GLY A 410 15.43 -25.58 9.39
N ILE A 411 14.56 -25.24 10.33
CA ILE A 411 13.97 -23.90 10.44
C ILE A 411 15.07 -22.87 10.69
N ASN A 412 15.17 -21.87 9.82
CA ASN A 412 16.03 -20.72 9.99
C ASN A 412 15.28 -19.64 10.76
N GLU A 413 15.51 -19.59 12.07
CA GLU A 413 14.78 -18.70 13.00
C GLU A 413 14.75 -17.24 12.54
N GLN A 414 15.85 -16.73 11.98
CA GLN A 414 15.96 -15.34 11.52
C GLN A 414 15.18 -15.09 10.23
N TYR A 415 15.05 -16.11 9.38
CA TYR A 415 14.54 -16.00 8.02
C TYR A 415 13.35 -16.93 7.76
N THR A 416 12.44 -17.02 8.73
CA THR A 416 11.18 -17.75 8.61
C THR A 416 10.00 -16.81 8.70
N PHE A 417 9.06 -16.90 7.74
CA PHE A 417 8.04 -15.88 7.53
C PHE A 417 6.68 -16.49 7.17
N VAL A 418 5.59 -15.79 7.44
CA VAL A 418 4.23 -16.22 7.06
C VAL A 418 3.99 -16.05 5.55
N SER A 419 4.67 -15.09 4.92
CA SER A 419 4.66 -14.87 3.48
C SER A 419 6.00 -15.32 2.90
N PRO A 420 6.06 -15.96 1.72
CA PRO A 420 7.33 -16.23 1.03
C PRO A 420 7.94 -14.97 0.38
N ARG A 421 7.12 -13.93 0.14
CA ARG A 421 7.56 -12.67 -0.50
C ARG A 421 7.90 -11.65 0.59
N GLN A 422 9.19 -11.37 0.81
CA GLN A 422 9.65 -10.44 1.86
C GLN A 422 9.68 -8.99 1.40
N ASN A 423 9.96 -8.75 0.13
CA ASN A 423 10.14 -7.42 -0.44
C ASN A 423 9.14 -7.14 -1.56
N LYS A 424 8.84 -5.86 -1.75
CA LYS A 424 8.00 -5.41 -2.86
C LYS A 424 8.68 -5.74 -4.19
N GLY A 425 8.07 -6.57 -5.01
CA GLY A 425 8.59 -7.00 -6.32
C GLY A 425 9.16 -8.42 -6.33
N ASP A 426 9.21 -9.09 -5.19
CA ASP A 426 9.54 -10.51 -5.11
C ASP A 426 8.42 -11.32 -5.77
N ASP A 427 8.81 -12.24 -6.65
CA ASP A 427 7.90 -13.07 -7.42
C ASP A 427 8.00 -14.52 -6.94
N LEU A 428 6.87 -15.13 -6.60
CA LEU A 428 6.85 -16.55 -6.25
C LEU A 428 6.74 -17.32 -7.56
N LEU A 429 7.85 -17.91 -8.00
CA LEU A 429 7.92 -18.55 -9.31
C LEU A 429 7.21 -19.90 -9.32
N ILE A 430 7.42 -20.70 -8.28
CA ILE A 430 6.86 -22.05 -8.15
C ILE A 430 6.93 -22.50 -6.70
N GLU A 431 5.96 -23.31 -6.27
CA GLU A 431 5.98 -24.00 -4.98
C GLU A 431 5.37 -25.40 -5.11
N ASP A 432 5.72 -26.28 -4.17
CA ASP A 432 5.05 -27.55 -3.97
C ASP A 432 4.67 -27.74 -2.49
N LYS A 433 4.53 -29.00 -2.05
CA LYS A 433 4.19 -29.33 -0.68
C LYS A 433 5.24 -28.83 0.31
N ASP A 434 6.52 -28.93 -0.02
CA ASP A 434 7.61 -28.76 0.93
C ASP A 434 8.49 -27.54 0.59
N PHE A 435 8.54 -27.09 -0.67
CA PHE A 435 9.44 -26.03 -1.12
C PHE A 435 8.71 -24.88 -1.84
N ALA A 436 9.27 -23.69 -1.76
CA ALA A 436 8.91 -22.51 -2.55
C ALA A 436 10.18 -21.87 -3.15
N VAL A 437 10.09 -21.40 -4.39
CA VAL A 437 11.18 -20.67 -5.06
C VAL A 437 10.74 -19.27 -5.42
N ILE A 438 11.45 -18.30 -4.87
CA ILE A 438 11.16 -16.88 -4.98
C ILE A 438 12.25 -16.21 -5.82
N TYR A 439 11.84 -15.28 -6.66
CA TYR A 439 12.72 -14.45 -7.46
C TYR A 439 12.63 -12.99 -7.04
N ASN A 440 13.73 -12.48 -6.51
CA ASN A 440 13.81 -11.18 -5.88
C ASN A 440 14.23 -10.11 -6.90
N ASN A 441 13.25 -9.55 -7.62
CA ASN A 441 13.50 -8.49 -8.61
C ASN A 441 14.13 -7.24 -7.97
N SER A 442 13.80 -6.95 -6.72
CA SER A 442 14.26 -5.77 -6.00
C SER A 442 15.72 -5.86 -5.55
N MET A 443 16.25 -7.08 -5.47
CA MET A 443 17.63 -7.37 -5.02
C MET A 443 18.58 -7.67 -6.19
N GLY A 444 18.24 -7.24 -7.41
CA GLY A 444 19.10 -7.42 -8.57
C GLY A 444 18.95 -8.77 -9.29
N GLY A 445 17.84 -9.48 -9.06
CA GLY A 445 17.54 -10.74 -9.72
C GLY A 445 18.14 -11.95 -9.02
N THR A 446 18.00 -12.02 -7.70
CA THR A 446 18.44 -13.16 -6.89
C THR A 446 17.31 -14.17 -6.71
N TYR A 447 17.64 -15.40 -6.34
CA TYR A 447 16.67 -16.44 -6.02
C TYR A 447 16.74 -16.80 -4.55
N GLU A 448 15.59 -17.14 -3.99
CA GLU A 448 15.50 -17.64 -2.63
C GLU A 448 14.70 -18.94 -2.64
N VAL A 449 15.29 -19.98 -2.07
CA VAL A 449 14.67 -21.28 -1.88
C VAL A 449 14.22 -21.36 -0.43
N MET A 450 12.94 -21.63 -0.23
CA MET A 450 12.33 -21.70 1.10
C MET A 450 11.69 -23.07 1.33
N LEU A 451 11.80 -23.57 2.56
CA LEU A 451 11.05 -24.73 3.06
C LEU A 451 9.75 -24.29 3.72
N LYS A 452 8.73 -25.13 3.60
CA LYS A 452 7.40 -24.92 4.20
C LYS A 452 7.28 -25.71 5.49
N TYR A 453 6.82 -25.03 6.55
CA TYR A 453 6.57 -25.60 7.86
C TYR A 453 5.15 -25.27 8.32
N SER A 454 4.52 -26.20 9.02
CA SER A 454 3.25 -25.96 9.70
C SER A 454 3.44 -25.07 10.93
N GLU A 455 2.38 -24.37 11.35
CA GLU A 455 2.38 -23.63 12.62
C GLU A 455 2.76 -24.52 13.81
N GLN A 456 2.34 -25.80 13.82
CA GLN A 456 2.69 -26.74 14.88
C GLN A 456 4.19 -27.03 14.91
N GLU A 457 4.85 -27.18 13.76
CA GLU A 457 6.31 -27.34 13.69
C GLU A 457 7.04 -26.09 14.19
N ILE A 458 6.52 -24.88 13.90
CA ILE A 458 7.05 -23.63 14.45
C ILE A 458 6.86 -23.57 15.98
N ARG A 459 5.69 -23.96 16.50
CA ARG A 459 5.42 -24.00 17.95
C ARG A 459 6.32 -25.00 18.67
N ASP A 460 6.54 -26.18 18.08
CA ASP A 460 7.46 -27.19 18.58
C ASP A 460 8.92 -26.67 18.57
N HIS A 461 9.31 -25.92 17.53
CA HIS A 461 10.61 -25.28 17.43
C HIS A 461 10.82 -24.22 18.51
N ILE A 462 9.86 -23.30 18.68
CA ILE A 462 9.87 -22.27 19.74
C ILE A 462 10.05 -22.91 21.12
N THR A 463 9.30 -24.00 21.38
CA THR A 463 9.37 -24.70 22.68
C THR A 463 10.75 -25.33 22.94
N ARG A 464 11.47 -25.74 21.90
CA ARG A 464 12.79 -26.40 22.03
C ARG A 464 13.96 -25.42 22.03
N TYR A 465 13.88 -24.36 21.23
CA TYR A 465 15.03 -23.50 20.91
C TYR A 465 14.85 -22.03 21.31
N GLY A 466 13.63 -21.62 21.67
CA GLY A 466 13.32 -20.23 22.03
C GLY A 466 13.12 -19.33 20.81
N VAL A 467 13.09 -18.01 21.04
CA VAL A 467 12.86 -16.97 20.02
C VAL A 467 13.90 -15.85 20.02
N ARG A 468 15.02 -16.03 20.74
CA ARG A 468 16.06 -15.01 20.89
C ARG A 468 16.51 -14.38 19.57
N LEU A 469 16.72 -15.19 18.55
CA LEU A 469 17.17 -14.77 17.22
C LEU A 469 16.07 -14.83 16.18
N ALA A 470 14.81 -15.03 16.59
CA ALA A 470 13.74 -15.31 15.65
C ALA A 470 13.22 -14.05 14.92
N SER A 471 12.64 -14.29 13.75
CA SER A 471 11.90 -13.31 12.97
C SER A 471 10.69 -12.77 13.74
N ASN A 472 10.15 -11.63 13.31
CA ASN A 472 8.95 -11.07 13.93
C ASN A 472 7.74 -12.01 13.80
N ASP A 473 7.66 -12.76 12.70
CA ASP A 473 6.57 -13.71 12.45
C ASP A 473 6.60 -14.89 13.44
N ILE A 474 7.79 -15.45 13.74
CA ILE A 474 7.93 -16.47 14.78
C ILE A 474 7.64 -15.88 16.17
N LYS A 475 8.04 -14.63 16.43
CA LYS A 475 7.73 -13.96 17.71
C LYS A 475 6.23 -13.76 17.91
N GLU A 476 5.47 -13.44 16.85
CA GLU A 476 4.01 -13.36 16.95
C GLU A 476 3.38 -14.71 17.31
N VAL A 477 3.92 -15.83 16.81
CA VAL A 477 3.48 -17.19 17.24
C VAL A 477 3.80 -17.42 18.72
N ALA A 478 4.97 -16.98 19.21
CA ALA A 478 5.30 -17.08 20.63
C ALA A 478 4.36 -16.26 21.52
N LYS A 479 3.96 -15.06 21.08
CA LYS A 479 2.92 -14.25 21.75
C LYS A 479 1.56 -14.96 21.78
N ASP A 480 1.17 -15.59 20.67
CA ASP A 480 -0.05 -16.40 20.61
C ASP A 480 0.02 -17.57 21.61
N MET A 481 1.15 -18.28 21.66
CA MET A 481 1.39 -19.36 22.62
C MET A 481 1.30 -18.88 24.07
N ALA A 482 1.89 -17.73 24.41
CA ALA A 482 1.82 -17.14 25.74
C ALA A 482 0.37 -16.74 26.10
N ALA A 483 -0.35 -16.09 25.19
CA ALA A 483 -1.75 -15.72 25.39
C ALA A 483 -2.65 -16.95 25.62
N GLU A 484 -2.43 -18.03 24.87
CA GLU A 484 -3.13 -19.31 25.04
C GLU A 484 -2.84 -19.94 26.41
N GLN A 485 -1.57 -19.94 26.84
CA GLN A 485 -1.17 -20.42 28.17
C GLN A 485 -1.86 -19.62 29.30
N PHE A 486 -1.88 -18.28 29.21
CA PHE A 486 -2.55 -17.43 30.19
C PHE A 486 -4.07 -17.60 30.19
N SER A 487 -4.68 -17.78 29.01
CA SER A 487 -6.11 -18.07 28.87
C SER A 487 -6.47 -19.41 29.50
N ALA A 488 -5.66 -20.46 29.27
CA ALA A 488 -5.85 -21.77 29.86
C ALA A 488 -5.70 -21.74 31.39
N MET A 489 -4.70 -21.02 31.90
CA MET A 489 -4.50 -20.83 33.34
C MET A 489 -5.67 -20.09 33.99
N THR A 490 -6.12 -18.98 33.40
CA THR A 490 -7.21 -18.15 33.95
C THR A 490 -8.54 -18.92 34.02
N LYS A 491 -8.78 -19.86 33.10
CA LYS A 491 -9.94 -20.77 33.15
C LYS A 491 -9.91 -21.75 34.32
N GLN A 492 -8.73 -22.12 34.80
CA GLN A 492 -8.57 -23.04 35.94
C GLN A 492 -8.49 -22.28 37.26
N ARG A 493 -7.60 -21.30 37.35
CA ARG A 493 -7.40 -20.43 38.51
C ARG A 493 -6.69 -19.16 38.07
N THR A 494 -7.31 -18.00 38.32
CA THR A 494 -6.68 -16.70 38.04
C THR A 494 -5.35 -16.59 38.79
N PRO A 495 -4.24 -16.26 38.12
CA PRO A 495 -2.95 -16.06 38.78
C PRO A 495 -3.04 -14.83 39.69
N VAL A 496 -2.63 -15.03 40.93
CA VAL A 496 -2.69 -14.02 41.99
C VAL A 496 -1.34 -14.01 42.71
N LEU A 497 -0.79 -12.82 42.93
CA LEU A 497 0.39 -12.59 43.75
C LEU A 497 -0.04 -12.05 45.11
N GLU A 498 0.34 -12.77 46.17
CA GLU A 498 0.23 -12.30 47.54
C GLU A 498 1.48 -11.49 47.89
N ILE A 499 1.31 -10.19 48.07
CA ILE A 499 2.39 -9.26 48.35
C ILE A 499 2.65 -9.21 49.87
N PRO A 500 3.90 -8.99 50.34
CA PRO A 500 4.24 -9.00 51.77
C PRO A 500 3.42 -8.03 52.63
N ASN A 501 2.98 -6.90 52.07
CA ASN A 501 2.12 -5.92 52.74
C ASN A 501 0.66 -6.41 52.94
N GLY A 502 0.29 -7.58 52.39
CA GLY A 502 -1.05 -8.17 52.48
C GLY A 502 -1.94 -7.88 51.26
N ASP A 503 -1.45 -7.13 50.28
CA ASP A 503 -2.19 -6.85 49.05
C ASP A 503 -2.24 -8.07 48.13
N ILE A 504 -3.35 -8.19 47.41
CA ILE A 504 -3.61 -9.25 46.42
C ILE A 504 -3.59 -8.60 45.03
N LEU A 505 -2.60 -8.93 44.23
CA LEU A 505 -2.47 -8.44 42.86
C LEU A 505 -2.78 -9.54 41.85
N HIS A 506 -3.44 -9.18 40.76
CA HIS A 506 -3.75 -10.06 39.64
C HIS A 506 -2.79 -9.80 38.49
N ILE A 507 -2.46 -10.86 37.75
CA ILE A 507 -1.59 -10.77 36.57
C ILE A 507 -2.39 -11.17 35.32
N GLY A 508 -2.27 -10.38 34.26
CA GLY A 508 -2.68 -10.75 32.91
C GLY A 508 -1.52 -10.65 31.94
N TYR A 509 -1.60 -11.38 30.82
CA TYR A 509 -0.68 -11.19 29.69
C TYR A 509 -1.34 -10.29 28.65
N ASN A 510 -0.63 -9.23 28.27
CA ASN A 510 -0.99 -8.32 27.20
C ASN A 510 -0.22 -8.71 25.95
N ARG A 511 -0.94 -9.30 24.99
CA ARG A 511 -0.38 -9.80 23.73
C ARG A 511 0.14 -8.68 22.83
N ASP A 512 -0.49 -7.51 22.85
CA ASP A 512 -0.14 -6.41 21.93
C ASP A 512 1.19 -5.77 22.35
N ASP A 513 1.38 -5.56 23.65
CA ASP A 513 2.60 -4.97 24.21
C ASP A 513 3.68 -5.99 24.60
N ASP A 514 3.34 -7.29 24.57
CA ASP A 514 4.20 -8.41 24.99
C ASP A 514 4.66 -8.32 26.45
N THR A 515 3.72 -8.01 27.35
CA THR A 515 3.97 -7.74 28.76
C THR A 515 3.05 -8.50 29.71
N LEU A 516 3.53 -8.65 30.94
CA LEU A 516 2.75 -9.05 32.11
C LEU A 516 2.26 -7.81 32.84
N ASP A 517 0.95 -7.58 32.73
CA ASP A 517 0.25 -6.50 33.41
C ASP A 517 -0.19 -6.95 34.79
N VAL A 518 0.19 -6.19 35.80
CA VAL A 518 -0.10 -6.47 37.21
C VAL A 518 -0.96 -5.36 37.78
N GLY A 519 -2.05 -5.71 38.46
CA GLY A 519 -2.99 -4.73 38.97
C GLY A 519 -4.03 -5.27 39.94
N THR A 520 -4.93 -4.40 40.37
CA THR A 520 -6.09 -4.80 41.20
C THR A 520 -7.26 -5.20 40.31
N ALA A 521 -8.01 -6.23 40.72
CA ALA A 521 -9.20 -6.62 39.99
C ALA A 521 -10.32 -5.60 40.23
N THR A 522 -10.97 -5.17 39.16
CA THR A 522 -12.15 -4.28 39.19
C THR A 522 -13.30 -4.89 38.40
N ASN A 523 -14.50 -4.33 38.57
CA ASN A 523 -15.68 -4.74 37.80
C ASN A 523 -15.54 -4.51 36.28
N ALA A 524 -14.56 -3.70 35.84
CA ALA A 524 -14.27 -3.39 34.44
C ALA A 524 -13.05 -4.15 33.87
N GLY A 525 -12.42 -5.04 34.66
CA GLY A 525 -11.19 -5.73 34.30
C GLY A 525 -10.03 -5.41 35.24
N LEU A 526 -8.79 -5.61 34.78
CA LEU A 526 -7.58 -5.38 35.56
C LEU A 526 -7.23 -3.87 35.56
N ALA A 527 -7.18 -3.24 36.73
CA ALA A 527 -6.64 -1.90 36.88
C ALA A 527 -5.11 -1.98 36.97
N ILE A 528 -4.46 -1.85 35.81
CA ILE A 528 -3.01 -2.02 35.65
C ILE A 528 -2.26 -1.00 36.51
N SER A 529 -1.37 -1.51 37.37
CA SER A 529 -0.47 -0.72 38.21
C SER A 529 0.97 -0.80 37.72
N HIS A 530 1.39 -1.96 37.20
CA HIS A 530 2.72 -2.22 36.66
C HIS A 530 2.64 -3.08 35.40
N SER A 531 3.63 -2.97 34.52
CA SER A 531 3.76 -3.80 33.32
C SER A 531 5.22 -4.24 33.17
N PHE A 532 5.45 -5.53 32.96
CA PHE A 532 6.79 -6.11 32.85
C PHE A 532 6.95 -6.87 31.53
N PRO A 533 8.07 -6.76 30.81
CA PRO A 533 8.28 -7.54 29.59
C PRO A 533 8.17 -9.05 29.83
N TYR A 534 7.51 -9.76 28.92
CA TYR A 534 7.46 -11.22 28.92
C TYR A 534 8.66 -11.80 28.16
N ASP A 535 9.35 -12.75 28.76
CA ASP A 535 10.49 -13.43 28.15
C ASP A 535 10.08 -14.82 27.67
N HIS A 536 9.95 -14.97 26.34
CA HIS A 536 9.54 -16.20 25.67
C HIS A 536 10.61 -17.31 25.70
N ASP A 537 11.86 -17.00 26.05
CA ASP A 537 12.90 -18.03 26.25
C ASP A 537 12.83 -18.66 27.66
N ASN A 538 12.01 -18.09 28.54
CA ASN A 538 11.82 -18.52 29.91
C ASN A 538 10.44 -19.16 30.11
N SER A 539 10.34 -20.06 31.10
CA SER A 539 9.05 -20.66 31.46
C SER A 539 8.09 -19.61 32.03
N LEU A 540 6.79 -19.90 31.96
CA LEU A 540 5.76 -19.08 32.59
C LEU A 540 6.05 -18.84 34.07
N ASP A 541 6.41 -19.89 34.82
CA ASP A 541 6.76 -19.78 36.25
C ASP A 541 7.95 -18.87 36.51
N SER A 542 8.98 -18.92 35.64
CA SER A 542 10.15 -18.05 35.75
C SER A 542 9.79 -16.59 35.48
N ASN A 543 8.92 -16.33 34.51
CA ASN A 543 8.40 -14.99 34.24
C ASN A 543 7.59 -14.45 35.43
N LEU A 544 6.68 -15.26 35.99
CA LEU A 544 5.87 -14.90 37.17
C LEU A 544 6.74 -14.67 38.42
N GLN A 545 7.76 -15.50 38.63
CA GLN A 545 8.70 -15.34 39.74
C GLN A 545 9.50 -14.04 39.61
N SER A 546 10.02 -13.73 38.41
CA SER A 546 10.74 -12.48 38.12
C SER A 546 9.89 -11.24 38.40
N VAL A 547 8.60 -11.28 38.00
CA VAL A 547 7.64 -10.22 38.34
C VAL A 547 7.44 -10.10 39.85
N ASN A 548 7.25 -11.21 40.55
CA ASN A 548 7.07 -11.22 42.01
C ASN A 548 8.29 -10.67 42.75
N GLU A 549 9.51 -11.04 42.34
CA GLU A 549 10.76 -10.52 42.90
C GLU A 549 10.86 -9.00 42.72
N LYS A 550 10.60 -8.48 41.51
CA LYS A 550 10.61 -7.04 41.23
C LYS A 550 9.56 -6.27 42.04
N LEU A 551 8.37 -6.83 42.22
CA LEU A 551 7.33 -6.20 43.04
C LEU A 551 7.73 -6.14 44.52
N ASN A 552 8.39 -7.17 45.03
CA ASN A 552 8.88 -7.21 46.41
C ASN A 552 10.00 -6.19 46.71
N GLU A 553 10.73 -5.77 45.67
CA GLU A 553 11.75 -4.71 45.79
C GLU A 553 11.15 -3.30 45.88
N MET A 554 9.90 -3.09 45.47
CA MET A 554 9.26 -1.78 45.46
C MET A 554 8.82 -1.35 46.87
N GLU A 555 9.18 -0.13 47.29
CA GLU A 555 8.89 0.39 48.64
C GLU A 555 7.40 0.32 49.03
N GLN A 556 6.49 0.57 48.08
CA GLN A 556 5.04 0.55 48.31
C GLN A 556 4.46 -0.84 48.65
N TYR A 557 5.22 -1.91 48.40
CA TYR A 557 4.82 -3.30 48.57
C TYR A 557 5.60 -4.02 49.69
N GLN A 558 6.54 -3.32 50.33
CA GLN A 558 7.26 -3.82 51.50
C GLN A 558 6.38 -3.72 52.75
N LYS A 559 6.54 -4.67 53.69
CA LYS A 559 5.85 -4.60 55.00
C LYS A 559 6.26 -3.31 55.71
N GLU A 560 5.29 -2.53 56.16
CA GLU A 560 5.54 -1.51 57.19
C GLU A 560 6.25 -2.18 58.37
N LYS A 561 7.43 -1.68 58.74
CA LYS A 561 8.07 -2.05 59.99
C LYS A 561 7.16 -1.59 61.13
N VAL A 562 6.40 -2.53 61.67
CA VAL A 562 5.66 -2.36 62.91
C VAL A 562 6.68 -2.12 64.03
N GLU A 563 6.96 -0.85 64.35
CA GLU A 563 7.61 -0.45 65.60
C GLU A 563 6.62 -0.69 66.75
N TYR A 564 6.63 -1.90 67.32
CA TYR A 564 5.94 -2.16 68.58
C TYR A 564 6.92 -2.01 69.77
N SER A 565 6.84 -0.82 70.36
CA SER A 565 6.76 -0.51 71.80
C SER A 565 7.80 -1.05 72.78
N GLY A 566 8.28 -0.16 73.66
CA GLY A 566 8.95 -0.56 74.89
C GLY A 566 9.06 0.57 75.91
N GLY A 567 7.94 1.18 76.29
CA GLY A 567 7.91 1.99 77.50
C GLY A 567 8.17 1.11 78.72
N MET A 568 9.27 1.36 79.44
CA MET A 568 9.46 0.90 80.82
C MET A 568 9.48 2.12 81.74
N HIS A 569 8.35 2.34 82.41
CA HIS A 569 8.27 3.07 83.65
C HIS A 569 8.46 2.06 84.80
N ARG A 570 9.53 2.31 85.57
CA ARG A 570 9.85 1.89 86.96
C ARG A 570 9.74 0.43 87.37
#